data_AF-A0A177BZB7-F1
#
_entry.id   AF-A0A177BZB7-F1
#
_cell.length_a   1.000
_cell.length_b   1.000
_cell.length_c   1.000
_cell.angle_alpha   90.00
_cell.angle_beta   90.00
_cell.angle_gamma   90.00
#
_symmetry.space_group_name_H-M   'P 1'
#
loop_
_entity.id
_entity.type
_entity.pdbx_description
1 polymer ?
#
loop_
_entity_poly.entity_id
_entity_poly.type
_entity_poly.pdbx_seq_one_letter_code
_entity_poly.pdbx_strand_id
1 'polypeptide(L)'
;MARSLDTSMGDPERELADALEAHRGSGGEPLAGLFNLTRRMENEQEEQFDVDLTIMDFLAYKATDLVFEWRAGSNPHQSDLPSALVTMTAEWRTFLKHKHSGKRLNSQAAFRSRLLQFSLLFTHRLNHEQTWTTEESLNELRAQNRKRGQYWNDAGRTPALQRPFDPSSEFPLADGALAENRHNLACAIDQPQERRRWVTDLEGTPTLHCLLPLFVELTAARVQLGDWVPSEGWMDLMGQFMLHAVLEEYLLNGAYSQETFNTIFAFGCPGTEHRSDEGGDVVAMRSIFCSDAHPHQEIPGWSEVRQRYVQELLPPPNSSTSFVQAMERAQELHPYEAFENSTIAFLEYLHDELIKPDLVQVEEGRVNIHGNELPESDSREMIRRMGL
;
A
#
# COMPACT_ATOMS: atom_id res chain seq x y z
N MET A 1 48.54 10.10 -44.30
CA MET A 1 49.48 9.79 -43.20
C MET A 1 48.67 9.55 -41.94
N ALA A 2 48.53 8.29 -41.55
CA ALA A 2 47.78 7.86 -40.38
C ALA A 2 48.61 8.15 -39.10
N ARG A 3 47.97 8.70 -38.07
CA ARG A 3 48.56 8.88 -36.74
C ARG A 3 48.10 7.75 -35.82
N SER A 4 49.09 7.14 -35.20
CA SER A 4 49.04 6.04 -34.23
C SER A 4 48.22 6.40 -33.00
N LEU A 5 47.35 5.48 -32.59
CA LEU A 5 46.80 5.38 -31.24
C LEU A 5 47.93 5.06 -30.27
N ASP A 6 47.99 5.78 -29.15
CA ASP A 6 48.82 5.45 -28.00
C ASP A 6 47.92 4.76 -26.98
N THR A 7 48.23 3.51 -26.67
CA THR A 7 47.48 2.64 -25.75
C THR A 7 48.47 2.12 -24.73
N SER A 8 48.45 2.70 -23.53
CA SER A 8 49.03 2.09 -22.34
C SER A 8 48.21 2.51 -21.13
N MET A 9 46.96 2.03 -21.09
CA MET A 9 46.29 1.83 -19.81
C MET A 9 46.87 0.55 -19.24
N GLY A 10 47.65 0.66 -18.17
CA GLY A 10 48.08 -0.48 -17.37
C GLY A 10 46.85 -1.28 -16.92
N ASP A 11 46.99 -2.60 -16.89
CA ASP A 11 45.95 -3.53 -16.48
C ASP A 11 45.75 -3.41 -14.95
N PRO A 12 44.63 -2.83 -14.49
CA PRO A 12 44.40 -2.58 -13.06
C PRO A 12 44.24 -3.88 -12.26
N GLU A 13 43.88 -4.99 -12.90
CA GLU A 13 43.84 -6.31 -12.27
C GLU A 13 45.24 -6.81 -11.93
N ARG A 14 46.23 -6.43 -12.76
CA ARG A 14 47.63 -6.80 -12.58
C ARG A 14 48.31 -5.97 -11.50
N GLU A 15 48.00 -4.66 -11.43
CA GLU A 15 48.45 -3.81 -10.31
C GLU A 15 47.85 -4.26 -8.96
N LEU A 16 46.59 -4.70 -8.95
CA LEU A 16 45.96 -5.25 -7.75
C LEU A 16 46.58 -6.59 -7.33
N ALA A 17 46.89 -7.47 -8.28
CA ALA A 17 47.56 -8.74 -8.03
C ALA A 17 48.97 -8.53 -7.44
N ASP A 18 49.75 -7.60 -8.01
CA ASP A 18 51.10 -7.29 -7.54
C ASP A 18 51.08 -6.64 -6.13
N ALA A 19 50.09 -5.79 -5.85
CA ALA A 19 49.89 -5.20 -4.52
C ALA A 19 49.51 -6.25 -3.46
N LEU A 20 48.72 -7.26 -3.83
CA LEU A 20 48.33 -8.36 -2.95
C LEU A 20 49.50 -9.33 -2.68
N GLU A 21 50.39 -9.54 -3.65
CA GLU A 21 51.61 -10.33 -3.43
C GLU A 21 52.61 -9.61 -2.52
N ALA A 22 52.74 -8.29 -2.64
CA ALA A 22 53.64 -7.49 -1.81
C ALA A 22 53.27 -7.48 -0.30
N HIS A 23 52.04 -7.87 0.05
CA HIS A 23 51.52 -7.85 1.43
C HIS A 23 51.39 -9.24 2.09
N ARG A 24 52.00 -10.28 1.50
CA ARG A 24 52.09 -11.61 2.16
C ARG A 24 53.16 -11.61 3.26
N GLY A 25 52.87 -12.27 4.39
CA GLY A 25 53.84 -12.44 5.48
C GLY A 25 55.04 -13.29 5.05
N SER A 26 56.14 -13.24 5.83
CA SER A 26 57.42 -13.91 5.55
C SER A 26 57.36 -15.45 5.49
N GLY A 27 56.21 -16.07 5.76
CA GLY A 27 55.93 -17.49 5.56
C GLY A 27 55.04 -17.83 4.36
N GLY A 28 54.68 -16.85 3.53
CA GLY A 28 53.69 -17.02 2.45
C GLY A 28 52.24 -17.14 2.96
N GLU A 29 52.03 -17.02 4.27
CA GLU A 29 50.70 -17.02 4.88
C GLU A 29 50.03 -15.65 4.69
N PRO A 30 48.79 -15.62 4.19
CA PRO A 30 48.03 -14.39 4.00
C PRO A 30 47.61 -13.76 5.35
N LEU A 31 47.59 -12.43 5.41
CA LEU A 31 47.13 -11.66 6.58
C LEU A 31 45.69 -12.06 6.94
N ALA A 32 45.47 -12.50 8.19
CA ALA A 32 44.19 -13.03 8.68
C ALA A 32 42.98 -12.07 8.51
N GLY A 33 43.19 -10.77 8.27
CA GLY A 33 42.14 -9.79 8.01
C GLY A 33 41.64 -9.73 6.55
N LEU A 34 42.45 -10.14 5.56
CA LEU A 34 42.10 -10.09 4.13
C LEU A 34 41.26 -11.28 3.65
N PHE A 35 41.28 -12.39 4.40
CA PHE A 35 40.46 -13.57 4.13
C PHE A 35 38.96 -13.35 4.40
N ASN A 36 38.58 -12.38 5.23
CA ASN A 36 37.17 -12.05 5.44
C ASN A 36 36.54 -11.30 4.24
N LEU A 37 37.34 -10.60 3.44
CA LEU A 37 36.89 -9.88 2.23
C LEU A 37 36.92 -10.75 0.97
N THR A 38 37.53 -11.94 1.04
CA THR A 38 37.71 -12.85 -0.11
C THR A 38 37.19 -14.26 0.13
N ARG A 39 36.54 -14.51 1.28
CA ARG A 39 35.85 -15.77 1.53
C ARG A 39 34.65 -15.84 0.59
N ARG A 40 34.82 -16.64 -0.47
CA ARG A 40 33.74 -17.15 -1.29
C ARG A 40 32.76 -17.83 -0.33
N MET A 41 31.61 -17.22 -0.10
CA MET A 41 30.69 -17.73 0.89
C MET A 41 30.07 -19.02 0.34
N GLU A 42 30.09 -20.09 1.13
CA GLU A 42 29.69 -21.42 0.66
C GLU A 42 28.19 -21.47 0.30
N ASN A 43 27.41 -20.42 0.65
CA ASN A 43 26.01 -20.17 0.31
C ASN A 43 25.78 -18.77 -0.33
N GLU A 44 26.71 -18.30 -1.17
CA GLU A 44 26.68 -16.98 -1.84
C GLU A 44 25.30 -16.54 -2.37
N GLN A 45 24.47 -17.45 -2.89
CA GLN A 45 23.15 -17.09 -3.44
C GLN A 45 22.05 -16.88 -2.37
N GLU A 46 22.12 -17.58 -1.24
CA GLU A 46 21.18 -17.40 -0.13
C GLU A 46 21.56 -16.18 0.71
N GLU A 47 22.85 -16.03 1.02
CA GLU A 47 23.36 -14.88 1.77
C GLU A 47 23.22 -13.57 0.97
N GLN A 48 23.42 -13.61 -0.35
CA GLN A 48 23.16 -12.43 -1.19
C GLN A 48 21.66 -12.10 -1.28
N PHE A 49 20.77 -13.09 -1.23
CA PHE A 49 19.33 -12.85 -1.21
C PHE A 49 18.92 -12.14 0.08
N ASP A 50 19.45 -12.56 1.23
CA ASP A 50 19.16 -11.94 2.52
C ASP A 50 19.66 -10.48 2.58
N VAL A 51 20.85 -10.20 2.04
CA VAL A 51 21.37 -8.83 1.91
C VAL A 51 20.45 -7.99 1.00
N ASP A 52 20.12 -8.51 -0.19
CA ASP A 52 19.29 -7.77 -1.14
C ASP A 52 17.86 -7.52 -0.59
N LEU A 53 17.35 -8.44 0.23
CA LEU A 53 16.07 -8.32 0.92
C LEU A 53 16.14 -7.29 2.05
N THR A 54 17.24 -7.25 2.80
CA THR A 54 17.46 -6.23 3.84
C THR A 54 17.51 -4.83 3.25
N ILE A 55 18.14 -4.66 2.08
CA ILE A 55 18.13 -3.39 1.33
C ILE A 55 16.71 -3.03 0.89
N MET A 56 15.95 -3.97 0.33
CA MET A 56 14.56 -3.72 -0.06
C MET A 56 13.70 -3.27 1.12
N ASP A 57 13.89 -3.91 2.27
CA ASP A 57 13.13 -3.60 3.48
C ASP A 57 13.43 -2.21 4.02
N PHE A 58 14.72 -1.83 4.03
CA PHE A 58 15.17 -0.47 4.34
C PHE A 58 14.57 0.58 3.39
N LEU A 59 14.65 0.33 2.08
CA LEU A 59 14.13 1.24 1.07
C LEU A 59 12.62 1.42 1.20
N ALA A 60 11.88 0.33 1.39
CA ALA A 60 10.43 0.38 1.57
C ALA A 60 10.04 1.18 2.82
N TYR A 61 10.76 0.97 3.93
CA TYR A 61 10.55 1.73 5.16
C TYR A 61 10.79 3.23 4.96
N LYS A 62 11.97 3.63 4.49
CA LYS A 62 12.34 5.04 4.28
C LYS A 62 11.46 5.74 3.25
N ALA A 63 11.08 5.04 2.18
CA ALA A 63 10.17 5.60 1.19
C ALA A 63 8.76 5.82 1.77
N THR A 64 8.30 4.94 2.67
CA THR A 64 6.99 5.09 3.33
C THR A 64 7.02 6.27 4.30
N ASP A 65 8.07 6.37 5.11
CA ASP A 65 8.31 7.48 6.04
C ASP A 65 8.31 8.84 5.30
N LEU A 66 9.04 8.91 4.19
CA LEU A 66 9.08 10.10 3.34
C LEU A 66 7.72 10.47 2.74
N VAL A 67 6.85 9.49 2.42
CA VAL A 67 5.48 9.75 1.94
C VAL A 67 4.64 10.42 3.04
N PHE A 68 4.76 9.97 4.29
CA PHE A 68 4.04 10.58 5.40
C PHE A 68 4.59 11.97 5.75
N GLU A 69 5.92 12.14 5.80
CA GLU A 69 6.55 13.45 5.98
C GLU A 69 6.13 14.45 4.88
N TRP A 70 6.13 13.99 3.63
CA TRP A 70 5.65 14.79 2.50
C TRP A 70 4.20 15.21 2.68
N ARG A 71 3.32 14.28 3.10
CA ARG A 71 1.89 14.56 3.27
C ARG A 71 1.62 15.51 4.44
N ALA A 72 2.40 15.42 5.52
CA ALA A 72 2.33 16.32 6.67
C ALA A 72 2.95 17.71 6.39
N GLY A 73 3.72 17.85 5.31
CA GLY A 73 4.35 19.10 4.92
C GLY A 73 3.35 20.21 4.60
N SER A 74 3.76 21.48 4.69
CA SER A 74 2.89 22.64 4.45
C SER A 74 2.44 22.82 3.00
N ASN A 75 2.99 22.03 2.06
CA ASN A 75 2.63 22.10 0.65
C ASN A 75 2.85 20.75 -0.09
N PRO A 76 2.03 19.73 0.21
CA PRO A 76 2.18 18.41 -0.39
C PRO A 76 1.95 18.44 -1.90
N HIS A 77 1.18 19.40 -2.42
CA HIS A 77 0.83 19.47 -3.84
C HIS A 77 1.90 20.07 -4.76
N GLN A 78 2.97 20.65 -4.20
CA GLN A 78 4.04 21.30 -4.98
C GLN A 78 5.36 20.50 -5.06
N SER A 79 5.56 19.51 -4.19
CA SER A 79 6.83 18.78 -4.10
C SER A 79 6.69 17.35 -4.62
N ASP A 80 7.58 16.94 -5.52
CA ASP A 80 7.69 15.54 -5.99
C ASP A 80 8.66 14.73 -5.11
N LEU A 81 8.84 15.14 -3.84
CA LEU A 81 9.88 14.65 -2.93
C LEU A 81 9.99 13.11 -2.82
N PRO A 82 8.89 12.32 -2.81
CA PRO A 82 8.99 10.87 -2.74
C PRO A 82 9.63 10.22 -3.99
N SER A 83 9.71 10.92 -5.12
CA SER A 83 9.96 10.29 -6.42
C SER A 83 11.28 9.52 -6.50
N ALA A 84 12.37 10.04 -5.93
CA ALA A 84 13.68 9.38 -6.07
C ALA A 84 13.74 8.06 -5.28
N LEU A 85 13.32 8.06 -4.01
CA LEU A 85 13.31 6.85 -3.18
C LEU A 85 12.27 5.84 -3.66
N VAL A 86 11.11 6.30 -4.11
CA VAL A 86 10.06 5.43 -4.66
C VAL A 86 10.54 4.77 -5.95
N THR A 87 11.13 5.54 -6.87
CA THR A 87 11.70 4.99 -8.12
C THR A 87 12.82 4.01 -7.81
N MET A 88 13.75 4.35 -6.91
CA MET A 88 14.81 3.43 -6.50
C MET A 88 14.25 2.14 -5.88
N THR A 89 13.21 2.23 -5.06
CA THR A 89 12.54 1.07 -4.46
C THR A 89 11.87 0.20 -5.53
N ALA A 90 11.22 0.81 -6.54
CA ALA A 90 10.57 0.10 -7.64
C ALA A 90 11.59 -0.59 -8.57
N GLU A 91 12.69 0.09 -8.89
CA GLU A 91 13.81 -0.46 -9.65
C GLU A 91 14.46 -1.63 -8.90
N TRP A 92 14.68 -1.49 -7.59
CA TRP A 92 15.22 -2.55 -6.74
C TRP A 92 14.31 -3.77 -6.68
N ARG A 93 12.98 -3.58 -6.57
CA ARG A 93 11.99 -4.66 -6.63
C ARG A 93 12.04 -5.41 -7.96
N THR A 94 12.19 -4.68 -9.07
CA THR A 94 12.31 -5.27 -10.41
C THR A 94 13.60 -6.08 -10.53
N PHE A 95 14.71 -5.52 -10.05
CA PHE A 95 16.00 -6.21 -9.98
C PHE A 95 15.92 -7.51 -9.17
N LEU A 96 15.33 -7.48 -7.97
CA LEU A 96 15.13 -8.66 -7.13
C LEU A 96 14.33 -9.76 -7.84
N LYS A 97 13.24 -9.39 -8.51
CA LYS A 97 12.40 -10.32 -9.28
C LYS A 97 13.21 -11.05 -10.35
N HIS A 98 14.09 -10.34 -11.06
CA HIS A 98 14.94 -10.92 -12.09
C HIS A 98 16.12 -11.73 -11.51
N LYS A 99 16.86 -11.18 -10.56
CA LYS A 99 18.07 -11.80 -9.97
C LYS A 99 17.75 -13.09 -9.23
N HIS A 100 16.65 -13.11 -8.49
CA HIS A 100 16.29 -14.23 -7.62
C HIS A 100 15.14 -15.08 -8.14
N SER A 101 14.86 -15.03 -9.46
CA SER A 101 13.83 -15.85 -10.12
C SER A 101 12.45 -15.78 -9.44
N GLY A 102 12.10 -14.63 -8.88
CA GLY A 102 10.82 -14.44 -8.18
C GLY A 102 10.71 -15.15 -6.81
N LYS A 103 11.82 -15.45 -6.12
CA LYS A 103 11.80 -15.82 -4.70
C LYS A 103 10.91 -14.86 -3.90
N ARG A 104 10.11 -15.40 -2.99
CA ARG A 104 9.15 -14.60 -2.20
C ARG A 104 9.90 -13.79 -1.14
N LEU A 105 9.45 -12.56 -0.93
CA LEU A 105 9.86 -11.75 0.21
C LEU A 105 9.41 -12.43 1.52
N ASN A 106 10.14 -12.17 2.61
CA ASN A 106 9.66 -12.52 3.95
C ASN A 106 8.38 -11.73 4.29
N SER A 107 7.64 -12.16 5.30
CA SER A 107 6.32 -11.58 5.62
C SER A 107 6.39 -10.09 5.96
N GLN A 108 7.41 -9.64 6.69
CA GLN A 108 7.58 -8.24 7.08
C GLN A 108 7.92 -7.33 5.88
N ALA A 109 8.91 -7.69 5.07
CA ALA A 109 9.28 -6.94 3.87
C ALA A 109 8.14 -6.94 2.84
N ALA A 110 7.41 -8.06 2.72
CA ALA A 110 6.21 -8.12 1.89
C ALA A 110 5.12 -7.19 2.41
N PHE A 111 4.93 -7.09 3.72
CA PHE A 111 4.00 -6.14 4.33
C PHE A 111 4.44 -4.69 4.08
N ARG A 112 5.70 -4.32 4.39
CA ARG A 112 6.19 -2.95 4.17
C ARG A 112 6.11 -2.54 2.70
N SER A 113 6.38 -3.46 1.77
CA SER A 113 6.18 -3.19 0.34
C SER A 113 4.72 -2.96 -0.04
N ARG A 114 3.76 -3.68 0.58
CA ARG A 114 2.32 -3.44 0.38
C ARG A 114 1.87 -2.12 1.00
N LEU A 115 2.38 -1.80 2.19
CA LEU A 115 2.11 -0.54 2.87
C LEU A 115 2.57 0.64 2.01
N LEU A 116 3.82 0.62 1.55
CA LEU A 116 4.34 1.62 0.62
C LEU A 116 3.45 1.76 -0.63
N GLN A 117 3.10 0.63 -1.26
CA GLN A 117 2.25 0.63 -2.45
C GLN A 117 0.90 1.30 -2.18
N PHE A 118 0.23 0.91 -1.09
CA PHE A 118 -1.07 1.48 -0.73
C PHE A 118 -0.96 2.96 -0.37
N SER A 119 0.02 3.34 0.46
CA SER A 119 0.27 4.73 0.86
C SER A 119 0.50 5.62 -0.36
N LEU A 120 1.31 5.18 -1.33
CA LEU A 120 1.54 5.91 -2.57
C LEU A 120 0.25 6.06 -3.38
N LEU A 121 -0.48 4.96 -3.60
CA LEU A 121 -1.72 4.99 -4.36
C LEU A 121 -2.75 5.91 -3.71
N PHE A 122 -2.96 5.80 -2.40
CA PHE A 122 -3.96 6.56 -1.67
C PHE A 122 -3.62 8.06 -1.64
N THR A 123 -2.39 8.40 -1.25
CA THR A 123 -1.99 9.81 -1.06
C THR A 123 -1.74 10.55 -2.37
N HIS A 124 -1.37 9.85 -3.45
CA HIS A 124 -1.17 10.46 -4.76
C HIS A 124 -2.37 10.30 -5.71
N ARG A 125 -3.46 9.59 -5.36
CA ARG A 125 -4.59 9.35 -6.30
C ARG A 125 -5.16 10.64 -6.89
N LEU A 126 -5.28 11.69 -6.07
CA LEU A 126 -5.83 12.98 -6.47
C LEU A 126 -4.74 13.97 -6.87
N ASN A 127 -3.47 13.62 -6.81
CA ASN A 127 -2.34 14.52 -7.09
C ASN A 127 -1.57 14.06 -8.35
N HIS A 128 -0.82 14.97 -8.99
CA HIS A 128 0.08 14.75 -10.17
C HIS A 128 -0.48 14.79 -11.61
N GLU A 129 0.47 15.10 -12.52
CA GLU A 129 0.39 14.91 -13.97
C GLU A 129 0.53 13.43 -14.37
N GLN A 130 1.21 12.60 -13.56
CA GLN A 130 1.39 11.16 -13.77
C GLN A 130 0.92 10.40 -12.53
N THR A 131 0.02 9.44 -12.72
CA THR A 131 -0.44 8.53 -11.68
C THR A 131 0.57 7.40 -11.53
N TRP A 132 0.77 6.89 -10.31
CA TRP A 132 1.58 5.68 -10.06
C TRP A 132 0.91 4.39 -10.55
N THR A 133 -0.17 4.51 -11.31
CA THR A 133 -0.94 3.43 -11.92
C THR A 133 -0.91 3.54 -13.44
N THR A 134 -0.84 2.38 -14.09
CA THR A 134 -1.09 2.24 -15.53
C THR A 134 -2.57 1.93 -15.79
N GLU A 135 -3.06 2.23 -16.98
CA GLU A 135 -4.43 1.86 -17.40
C GLU A 135 -4.68 0.35 -17.25
N GLU A 136 -3.69 -0.48 -17.62
CA GLU A 136 -3.73 -1.93 -17.45
C GLU A 136 -3.94 -2.32 -15.97
N SER A 137 -3.12 -1.78 -15.06
CA SER A 137 -3.22 -2.07 -13.63
C SER A 137 -4.57 -1.63 -13.02
N LEU A 138 -5.12 -0.50 -13.47
CA LEU A 138 -6.44 -0.04 -13.03
C LEU A 138 -7.54 -0.96 -13.55
N ASN A 139 -7.44 -1.40 -14.80
CA ASN A 139 -8.40 -2.32 -15.38
C ASN A 139 -8.37 -3.70 -14.71
N GLU A 140 -7.19 -4.17 -14.28
CA GLU A 140 -7.05 -5.36 -13.44
C GLU A 140 -7.74 -5.19 -12.09
N LEU A 141 -7.53 -4.07 -11.38
CA LEU A 141 -8.23 -3.77 -10.11
C LEU A 141 -9.75 -3.71 -10.28
N ARG A 142 -10.23 -3.06 -11.34
CA ARG A 142 -11.66 -3.00 -11.69
C ARG A 142 -12.22 -4.40 -11.97
N ALA A 143 -11.46 -5.25 -12.67
CA ALA A 143 -11.84 -6.63 -12.93
C ALA A 143 -11.87 -7.47 -11.64
N GLN A 144 -10.91 -7.28 -10.73
CA GLN A 144 -10.88 -7.91 -9.42
C GLN A 144 -12.12 -7.53 -8.59
N ASN A 145 -12.46 -6.24 -8.53
CA ASN A 145 -13.67 -5.75 -7.88
C ASN A 145 -14.94 -6.42 -8.42
N ARG A 146 -15.10 -6.48 -9.75
CA ARG A 146 -16.24 -7.16 -10.38
C ARG A 146 -16.30 -8.64 -10.01
N LYS A 147 -15.15 -9.34 -10.05
CA LYS A 147 -15.07 -10.75 -9.67
C LYS A 147 -15.45 -10.95 -8.20
N ARG A 148 -15.04 -10.06 -7.29
CA ARG A 148 -15.46 -10.10 -5.88
C ARG A 148 -16.97 -9.90 -5.72
N GLY A 149 -17.54 -8.90 -6.40
CA GLY A 149 -18.99 -8.66 -6.37
C GLY A 149 -19.79 -9.88 -6.84
N GLN A 150 -19.36 -10.51 -7.92
CA GLN A 150 -19.95 -11.76 -8.42
C GLN A 150 -19.81 -12.90 -7.41
N TYR A 151 -18.60 -13.10 -6.86
CA TYR A 151 -18.36 -14.11 -5.83
C TYR A 151 -19.26 -13.93 -4.60
N TRP A 152 -19.45 -12.68 -4.15
CA TRP A 152 -20.30 -12.36 -3.00
C TRP A 152 -21.77 -12.72 -3.26
N ASN A 153 -22.26 -12.45 -4.47
CA ASN A 153 -23.61 -12.82 -4.88
C ASN A 153 -23.77 -14.34 -5.00
N ASP A 154 -22.79 -15.04 -5.60
CA ASP A 154 -22.78 -16.49 -5.73
C ASP A 154 -22.73 -17.21 -4.38
N ALA A 155 -22.09 -16.59 -3.38
CA ALA A 155 -22.09 -17.06 -1.99
C ALA A 155 -23.46 -16.91 -1.28
N GLY A 156 -24.48 -16.38 -1.97
CA GLY A 156 -25.83 -16.23 -1.43
C GLY A 156 -25.96 -15.13 -0.37
N ARG A 157 -25.03 -14.17 -0.36
CA ARG A 157 -25.06 -13.05 0.58
C ARG A 157 -26.11 -12.01 0.17
N THR A 158 -26.75 -11.41 1.17
CA THR A 158 -27.76 -10.38 0.94
C THR A 158 -27.07 -9.12 0.37
N PRO A 159 -27.60 -8.53 -0.72
CA PRO A 159 -27.07 -7.27 -1.25
C PRO A 159 -27.25 -6.15 -0.22
N ALA A 160 -26.32 -5.19 -0.24
CA ALA A 160 -26.38 -4.01 0.64
C ALA A 160 -27.61 -3.15 0.33
N LEU A 161 -27.89 -2.93 -0.96
CA LEU A 161 -29.13 -2.33 -1.43
C LEU A 161 -30.23 -3.37 -1.52
N GLN A 162 -31.14 -3.36 -0.54
CA GLN A 162 -32.37 -4.16 -0.61
C GLN A 162 -33.47 -3.48 -1.42
N ARG A 163 -33.45 -2.15 -1.48
CA ARG A 163 -34.39 -1.36 -2.28
C ARG A 163 -33.65 -0.81 -3.49
N PRO A 164 -34.06 -1.19 -4.71
CA PRO A 164 -33.46 -0.64 -5.91
C PRO A 164 -33.71 0.87 -5.96
N PHE A 165 -32.69 1.66 -6.29
CA PHE A 165 -32.91 3.03 -6.75
C PHE A 165 -33.50 2.99 -8.17
N ASP A 166 -34.27 4.02 -8.54
CA ASP A 166 -34.74 4.20 -9.92
C ASP A 166 -33.56 4.68 -10.78
N PRO A 167 -33.02 3.84 -11.68
CA PRO A 167 -31.82 4.17 -12.46
C PRO A 167 -32.06 5.24 -13.52
N SER A 168 -33.29 5.72 -13.69
CA SER A 168 -33.66 6.65 -14.75
C SER A 168 -34.00 8.06 -14.26
N SER A 169 -34.24 8.24 -12.96
CA SER A 169 -34.69 9.51 -12.40
C SER A 169 -33.67 10.22 -11.50
N GLU A 170 -32.70 9.50 -10.92
CA GLU A 170 -31.75 10.08 -9.95
C GLU A 170 -30.27 9.95 -10.34
N PHE A 171 -29.88 8.88 -11.04
CA PHE A 171 -28.49 8.65 -11.46
C PHE A 171 -28.44 8.21 -12.94
N PRO A 172 -27.33 8.48 -13.66
CA PRO A 172 -26.20 9.30 -13.23
C PRO A 172 -26.60 10.78 -13.10
N LEU A 173 -25.86 11.54 -12.29
CA LEU A 173 -26.03 12.99 -12.24
C LEU A 173 -25.66 13.60 -13.61
N ALA A 174 -26.20 14.78 -13.90
CA ALA A 174 -25.82 15.52 -15.10
C ALA A 174 -24.32 15.88 -15.08
N ASP A 175 -23.67 15.87 -16.24
CA ASP A 175 -22.21 16.14 -16.38
C ASP A 175 -21.76 17.43 -15.70
N GLY A 176 -22.60 18.48 -15.74
CA GLY A 176 -22.33 19.75 -15.06
C GLY A 176 -22.27 19.62 -13.54
N ALA A 177 -23.18 18.84 -12.95
CA ALA A 177 -23.20 18.57 -11.50
C ALA A 177 -22.01 17.71 -11.08
N LEU A 178 -21.65 16.69 -11.87
CA LEU A 178 -20.47 15.87 -11.61
C LEU A 178 -19.17 16.72 -11.66
N ALA A 179 -19.05 17.59 -12.66
CA ALA A 179 -17.90 18.50 -12.78
C ALA A 179 -17.81 19.50 -11.62
N GLU A 180 -18.95 20.05 -11.20
CA GLU A 180 -19.04 20.94 -10.04
C GLU A 180 -18.65 20.21 -8.75
N ASN A 181 -19.17 19.00 -8.51
CA ASN A 181 -18.82 18.21 -7.34
C ASN A 181 -17.33 17.88 -7.27
N ARG A 182 -16.71 17.51 -8.41
CA ARG A 182 -15.25 17.30 -8.51
C ARG A 182 -14.47 18.59 -8.21
N HIS A 183 -14.93 19.72 -8.76
CA HIS A 183 -14.33 21.02 -8.48
C HIS A 183 -14.42 21.39 -6.99
N ASN A 184 -15.57 21.16 -6.37
CA ASN A 184 -15.82 21.46 -4.96
C ASN A 184 -14.94 20.60 -4.05
N LEU A 185 -14.81 19.29 -4.32
CA LEU A 185 -13.89 18.44 -3.58
C LEU A 185 -12.43 18.92 -3.74
N ALA A 186 -12.01 19.27 -4.96
CA ALA A 186 -10.66 19.80 -5.18
C ALA A 186 -10.39 21.10 -4.42
N CYS A 187 -11.40 21.96 -4.25
CA CYS A 187 -11.31 23.15 -3.42
C CYS A 187 -11.28 22.81 -1.92
N ALA A 188 -12.09 21.83 -1.47
CA ALA A 188 -12.17 21.44 -0.07
C ALA A 188 -10.85 20.84 0.46
N ILE A 189 -10.07 20.19 -0.40
CA ILE A 189 -8.73 19.64 -0.05
C ILE A 189 -7.59 20.60 -0.41
N ASP A 190 -7.88 21.89 -0.62
CA ASP A 190 -6.91 22.95 -0.95
C ASP A 190 -6.00 22.63 -2.15
N GLN A 191 -6.52 21.91 -3.14
CA GLN A 191 -5.72 21.49 -4.28
C GLN A 191 -5.53 22.62 -5.31
N PRO A 192 -4.28 22.94 -5.71
CA PRO A 192 -4.02 23.94 -6.75
C PRO A 192 -4.65 23.56 -8.10
N GLN A 193 -5.17 24.54 -8.83
CA GLN A 193 -5.89 24.31 -10.10
C GLN A 193 -5.06 23.53 -11.13
N GLU A 194 -3.76 23.80 -11.20
CA GLU A 194 -2.79 23.16 -12.10
C GLU A 194 -2.61 21.66 -11.82
N ARG A 195 -2.96 21.20 -10.61
CA ARG A 195 -2.78 19.81 -10.16
C ARG A 195 -4.07 18.97 -10.26
N ARG A 196 -5.18 19.54 -10.73
CA ARG A 196 -6.51 18.91 -10.75
C ARG A 196 -6.76 17.98 -11.96
N ARG A 197 -5.76 17.18 -12.38
CA ARG A 197 -5.89 16.26 -13.53
C ARG A 197 -7.11 15.34 -13.40
N TRP A 198 -7.33 14.80 -12.21
CA TRP A 198 -8.43 13.86 -11.91
C TRP A 198 -9.83 14.46 -12.09
N VAL A 199 -9.97 15.80 -12.10
CA VAL A 199 -11.26 16.46 -12.36
C VAL A 199 -11.74 16.21 -13.80
N THR A 200 -10.79 15.96 -14.72
CA THR A 200 -11.06 15.70 -16.14
C THR A 200 -10.71 14.29 -16.60
N ASP A 201 -9.72 13.65 -15.97
CA ASP A 201 -9.24 12.31 -16.34
C ASP A 201 -9.74 11.25 -15.36
N LEU A 202 -10.97 10.79 -15.56
CA LEU A 202 -11.61 9.80 -14.70
C LEU A 202 -11.05 8.38 -14.95
N GLU A 203 -10.67 8.07 -16.18
CA GLU A 203 -10.21 6.72 -16.55
C GLU A 203 -8.82 6.43 -16.00
N GLY A 204 -7.94 7.43 -15.96
CA GLY A 204 -6.59 7.34 -15.42
C GLY A 204 -6.49 7.48 -13.89
N THR A 205 -7.56 7.89 -13.21
CA THR A 205 -7.55 8.13 -11.77
C THR A 205 -8.06 6.90 -10.99
N PRO A 206 -7.28 6.33 -10.04
CA PRO A 206 -7.77 5.29 -9.16
C PRO A 206 -8.84 5.82 -8.20
N THR A 207 -10.02 5.21 -8.24
CA THR A 207 -11.11 5.50 -7.30
C THR A 207 -10.89 4.76 -5.98
N LEU A 208 -11.49 5.23 -4.89
CA LEU A 208 -11.51 4.54 -3.59
C LEU A 208 -12.11 3.14 -3.74
N HIS A 209 -13.09 2.94 -4.62
CA HIS A 209 -13.60 1.61 -4.95
C HIS A 209 -12.50 0.71 -5.52
N CYS A 210 -11.59 1.23 -6.35
CA CYS A 210 -10.40 0.49 -6.81
C CYS A 210 -9.42 0.17 -5.68
N LEU A 211 -9.28 1.05 -4.68
CA LEU A 211 -8.33 0.89 -3.58
C LEU A 211 -8.84 0.01 -2.43
N LEU A 212 -10.16 -0.15 -2.26
CA LEU A 212 -10.76 -0.98 -1.20
C LEU A 212 -10.16 -2.39 -1.07
N PRO A 213 -10.06 -3.22 -2.13
CA PRO A 213 -9.44 -4.54 -2.00
C PRO A 213 -7.97 -4.47 -1.59
N LEU A 214 -7.22 -3.45 -2.03
CA LEU A 214 -5.83 -3.27 -1.62
C LEU A 214 -5.70 -2.92 -0.14
N PHE A 215 -6.62 -2.13 0.41
CA PHE A 215 -6.69 -1.82 1.83
C PHE A 215 -6.97 -3.08 2.68
N VAL A 216 -7.90 -3.92 2.20
CA VAL A 216 -8.22 -5.20 2.84
C VAL A 216 -7.05 -6.19 2.74
N GLU A 217 -6.37 -6.27 1.59
CA GLU A 217 -5.18 -7.10 1.45
C GLU A 217 -4.01 -6.63 2.34
N LEU A 218 -3.81 -5.32 2.48
CA LEU A 218 -2.82 -4.72 3.38
C LEU A 218 -3.11 -5.11 4.84
N THR A 219 -4.34 -4.92 5.28
CA THR A 219 -4.74 -5.22 6.66
C THR A 219 -4.72 -6.72 6.95
N ALA A 220 -4.99 -7.57 5.96
CA ALA A 220 -4.85 -9.02 6.11
C ALA A 220 -3.39 -9.42 6.24
N ALA A 221 -2.50 -8.79 5.48
CA ALA A 221 -1.07 -8.98 5.62
C ALA A 221 -0.58 -8.54 7.02
N ARG A 222 -1.18 -7.51 7.63
CA ARG A 222 -0.89 -7.11 9.02
C ARG A 222 -1.31 -8.20 10.01
N VAL A 223 -2.53 -8.75 9.89
CA VAL A 223 -3.02 -9.86 10.74
C VAL A 223 -2.10 -11.07 10.66
N GLN A 224 -1.60 -11.40 9.47
CA GLN A 224 -0.69 -12.54 9.25
C GLN A 224 0.66 -12.41 9.97
N LEU A 225 1.05 -11.22 10.44
CA LEU A 225 2.24 -11.04 11.28
C LEU A 225 2.00 -11.50 12.73
N GLY A 226 0.73 -11.65 13.16
CA GLY A 226 0.32 -12.34 14.38
C GLY A 226 0.12 -11.48 15.63
N ASP A 227 0.43 -10.19 15.56
CA ASP A 227 0.43 -9.24 16.68
C ASP A 227 -0.66 -8.16 16.58
N TRP A 228 -1.47 -8.20 15.52
CA TRP A 228 -2.54 -7.23 15.29
C TRP A 228 -3.86 -7.93 14.96
N VAL A 229 -4.95 -7.39 15.50
CA VAL A 229 -6.32 -7.85 15.22
C VAL A 229 -7.23 -6.66 14.89
N PRO A 230 -8.27 -6.86 14.07
CA PRO A 230 -9.26 -5.84 13.76
C PRO A 230 -9.91 -5.26 15.02
N SER A 231 -9.73 -3.96 15.23
CA SER A 231 -10.36 -3.21 16.33
C SER A 231 -11.70 -2.60 15.90
N GLU A 232 -12.50 -2.12 16.85
CA GLU A 232 -13.71 -1.33 16.54
C GLU A 232 -13.38 -0.07 15.74
N GLY A 233 -12.27 0.60 16.06
CA GLY A 233 -11.81 1.78 15.31
C GLY A 233 -11.42 1.43 13.87
N TRP A 234 -10.78 0.29 13.64
CA TRP A 234 -10.50 -0.18 12.27
C TRP A 234 -11.78 -0.54 11.51
N MET A 235 -12.75 -1.20 12.15
CA MET A 235 -14.03 -1.52 11.52
C MET A 235 -14.77 -0.24 11.14
N ASP A 236 -14.76 0.78 12.00
CA ASP A 236 -15.33 2.08 11.71
C ASP A 236 -14.65 2.74 10.50
N LEU A 237 -13.31 2.78 10.47
CA LEU A 237 -12.54 3.30 9.33
C LEU A 237 -12.86 2.55 8.02
N MET A 238 -12.97 1.22 8.07
CA MET A 238 -13.37 0.42 6.91
C MET A 238 -14.77 0.79 6.40
N GLY A 239 -15.70 1.05 7.32
CA GLY A 239 -17.04 1.52 7.01
C GLY A 239 -17.05 2.92 6.36
N GLN A 240 -16.26 3.86 6.90
CA GLN A 240 -16.06 5.19 6.30
C GLN A 240 -15.46 5.08 4.90
N PHE A 241 -14.49 4.18 4.71
CA PHE A 241 -13.88 3.94 3.39
C PHE A 241 -14.92 3.49 2.36
N MET A 242 -15.79 2.54 2.72
CA MET A 242 -16.89 2.11 1.84
C MET A 242 -17.88 3.25 1.57
N LEU A 243 -18.21 4.04 2.60
CA LEU A 243 -19.08 5.20 2.44
C LEU A 243 -18.51 6.19 1.42
N HIS A 244 -17.24 6.57 1.58
CA HIS A 244 -16.58 7.50 0.66
C HIS A 244 -16.39 6.91 -0.74
N ALA A 245 -16.19 5.60 -0.87
CA ALA A 245 -16.17 4.93 -2.17
C ALA A 245 -17.53 5.03 -2.88
N VAL A 246 -18.65 4.91 -2.16
CA VAL A 246 -19.97 5.16 -2.77
C VAL A 246 -20.14 6.62 -3.16
N LEU A 247 -19.83 7.56 -2.25
CA LEU A 247 -19.96 8.98 -2.55
C LEU A 247 -19.14 9.38 -3.79
N GLU A 248 -17.91 8.89 -3.91
CA GLU A 248 -17.07 9.14 -5.08
C GLU A 248 -17.66 8.52 -6.35
N GLU A 249 -18.06 7.25 -6.34
CA GLU A 249 -18.59 6.61 -7.55
C GLU A 249 -19.87 7.29 -8.05
N TYR A 250 -20.81 7.63 -7.15
CA TYR A 250 -22.12 8.18 -7.56
C TYR A 250 -22.11 9.70 -7.74
N LEU A 251 -21.47 10.46 -6.83
CA LEU A 251 -21.50 11.93 -6.88
C LEU A 251 -20.39 12.54 -7.73
N LEU A 252 -19.29 11.81 -7.98
CA LEU A 252 -18.14 12.31 -8.74
C LEU A 252 -17.92 11.59 -10.07
N ASN A 253 -18.13 10.28 -10.13
CA ASN A 253 -17.81 9.48 -11.34
C ASN A 253 -19.04 9.09 -12.18
N GLY A 254 -20.25 9.39 -11.70
CA GLY A 254 -21.48 9.14 -12.45
C GLY A 254 -21.88 7.65 -12.51
N ALA A 255 -21.59 6.88 -11.47
CA ALA A 255 -22.14 5.54 -11.32
C ALA A 255 -23.67 5.59 -11.25
N TYR A 256 -24.31 4.60 -11.88
CA TYR A 256 -25.77 4.50 -11.98
C TYR A 256 -26.29 3.07 -11.76
N SER A 257 -25.42 2.10 -11.47
CA SER A 257 -25.78 0.68 -11.35
C SER A 257 -25.80 0.25 -9.89
N GLN A 258 -26.77 -0.56 -9.45
CA GLN A 258 -26.80 -1.05 -8.06
C GLN A 258 -25.66 -2.00 -7.76
N GLU A 259 -25.12 -2.62 -8.81
CA GLU A 259 -23.94 -3.49 -8.74
C GLU A 259 -22.74 -2.76 -8.14
N THR A 260 -22.52 -1.49 -8.51
CA THR A 260 -21.42 -0.68 -7.95
C THR A 260 -21.54 -0.54 -6.43
N PHE A 261 -22.70 -0.10 -5.93
CA PHE A 261 -22.95 0.02 -4.48
C PHE A 261 -22.79 -1.32 -3.76
N ASN A 262 -23.42 -2.37 -4.29
CA ASN A 262 -23.37 -3.69 -3.68
C ASN A 262 -21.94 -4.26 -3.66
N THR A 263 -21.14 -4.00 -4.69
CA THR A 263 -19.74 -4.45 -4.79
C THR A 263 -18.81 -3.71 -3.83
N ILE A 264 -19.07 -2.43 -3.58
CA ILE A 264 -18.35 -1.62 -2.58
C ILE A 264 -18.56 -2.19 -1.18
N PHE A 265 -19.80 -2.58 -0.85
CA PHE A 265 -20.15 -3.19 0.44
C PHE A 265 -20.00 -4.72 0.48
N ALA A 266 -19.44 -5.34 -0.57
CA ALA A 266 -19.21 -6.79 -0.66
C ALA A 266 -17.94 -7.22 0.10
N PHE A 267 -17.73 -6.71 1.31
CA PHE A 267 -16.70 -7.20 2.24
C PHE A 267 -17.31 -7.67 3.56
N GLY A 268 -16.74 -8.75 4.08
CA GLY A 268 -17.25 -9.48 5.23
C GLY A 268 -16.86 -10.95 5.14
N CYS A 269 -17.38 -11.75 6.05
CA CYS A 269 -17.09 -13.19 6.01
C CYS A 269 -17.95 -13.87 4.92
N PRO A 270 -17.37 -14.55 3.91
CA PRO A 270 -18.15 -15.18 2.85
C PRO A 270 -19.11 -16.27 3.35
N GLY A 271 -18.80 -16.96 4.46
CA GLY A 271 -19.62 -18.03 5.03
C GLY A 271 -19.64 -19.32 4.23
N THR A 272 -18.89 -19.37 3.13
CA THR A 272 -18.69 -20.54 2.28
C THR A 272 -17.36 -21.21 2.59
N GLU A 273 -17.19 -22.45 2.15
CA GLU A 273 -15.89 -23.12 2.12
C GLU A 273 -14.91 -22.42 1.18
N HIS A 274 -13.61 -22.58 1.44
CA HIS A 274 -12.57 -22.03 0.58
C HIS A 274 -12.59 -22.70 -0.80
N ARG A 275 -12.61 -21.88 -1.86
CA ARG A 275 -12.50 -22.36 -3.24
C ARG A 275 -11.11 -22.06 -3.81
N SER A 276 -10.61 -22.96 -4.66
CA SER A 276 -9.28 -22.84 -5.28
C SER A 276 -9.17 -21.71 -6.31
N ASP A 277 -10.29 -21.12 -6.73
CA ASP A 277 -10.37 -20.02 -7.70
C ASP A 277 -10.59 -18.63 -7.05
N GLU A 278 -10.53 -18.56 -5.72
CA GLU A 278 -10.67 -17.30 -4.95
C GLU A 278 -9.56 -16.30 -5.28
N GLY A 279 -9.95 -15.02 -5.38
CA GLY A 279 -9.01 -13.91 -5.53
C GLY A 279 -8.26 -13.61 -4.23
N GLY A 280 -7.14 -12.88 -4.34
CA GLY A 280 -6.34 -12.47 -3.17
C GLY A 280 -7.15 -11.65 -2.15
N ASP A 281 -8.07 -10.82 -2.63
CA ASP A 281 -8.98 -10.02 -1.80
C ASP A 281 -10.00 -10.87 -1.04
N VAL A 282 -10.53 -11.94 -1.64
CA VAL A 282 -11.43 -12.88 -0.95
C VAL A 282 -10.68 -13.67 0.13
N VAL A 283 -9.43 -14.06 -0.14
CA VAL A 283 -8.56 -14.69 0.87
C VAL A 283 -8.28 -13.71 2.02
N ALA A 284 -7.99 -12.45 1.70
CA ALA A 284 -7.80 -11.40 2.68
C ALA A 284 -9.07 -11.16 3.52
N MET A 285 -10.25 -11.14 2.89
CA MET A 285 -11.53 -11.01 3.59
C MET A 285 -11.73 -12.11 4.65
N ARG A 286 -11.40 -13.36 4.33
CA ARG A 286 -11.50 -14.46 5.29
C ARG A 286 -10.57 -14.26 6.48
N SER A 287 -9.36 -13.75 6.25
CA SER A 287 -8.37 -13.51 7.30
C SER A 287 -8.77 -12.39 8.26
N ILE A 288 -9.60 -11.44 7.82
CA ILE A 288 -9.92 -10.24 8.62
C ILE A 288 -11.34 -10.31 9.19
N PHE A 289 -12.31 -10.71 8.38
CA PHE A 289 -13.72 -10.59 8.72
C PHE A 289 -14.33 -11.89 9.22
N CYS A 290 -13.66 -13.05 9.12
CA CYS A 290 -14.16 -14.30 9.68
C CYS A 290 -13.53 -14.56 11.06
N SER A 291 -14.31 -15.16 11.95
CA SER A 291 -13.85 -15.58 13.27
C SER A 291 -12.93 -16.80 13.17
N ASP A 292 -11.75 -16.76 13.81
CA ASP A 292 -10.83 -17.91 13.88
C ASP A 292 -11.49 -19.16 14.48
N ALA A 293 -12.31 -18.98 15.52
CA ALA A 293 -13.04 -20.08 16.16
C ALA A 293 -14.16 -20.65 15.28
N HIS A 294 -14.69 -19.86 14.34
CA HIS A 294 -15.85 -20.21 13.52
C HIS A 294 -15.65 -19.61 12.11
N PRO A 295 -14.91 -20.27 11.21
CA PRO A 295 -14.45 -19.68 9.94
C PRO A 295 -15.55 -19.25 8.95
N HIS A 296 -16.80 -19.60 9.22
CA HIS A 296 -17.97 -19.20 8.42
C HIS A 296 -18.81 -18.10 9.08
N GLN A 297 -18.43 -17.65 10.27
CA GLN A 297 -19.09 -16.59 11.01
C GLN A 297 -18.28 -15.31 10.92
N GLU A 298 -19.00 -14.20 10.77
CA GLU A 298 -18.43 -12.87 10.71
C GLU A 298 -17.95 -12.43 12.11
N ILE A 299 -16.86 -11.67 12.17
CA ILE A 299 -16.37 -11.11 13.42
C ILE A 299 -17.45 -10.25 14.10
N PRO A 300 -17.51 -10.23 15.45
CA PRO A 300 -18.48 -9.42 16.17
C PRO A 300 -18.40 -7.94 15.78
N GLY A 301 -19.55 -7.28 15.65
CA GLY A 301 -19.65 -5.84 15.35
C GLY A 301 -19.60 -5.48 13.86
N TRP A 302 -18.89 -6.25 13.00
CA TRP A 302 -18.73 -5.85 11.60
C TRP A 302 -20.05 -5.72 10.82
N SER A 303 -20.98 -6.67 11.00
CA SER A 303 -22.32 -6.60 10.39
C SER A 303 -23.07 -5.32 10.75
N GLU A 304 -22.97 -4.87 12.00
CA GLU A 304 -23.63 -3.67 12.50
C GLU A 304 -22.99 -2.40 11.92
N VAL A 305 -21.65 -2.34 11.92
CA VAL A 305 -20.89 -1.22 11.32
C VAL A 305 -21.20 -1.10 9.84
N ARG A 306 -21.13 -2.21 9.09
CA ARG A 306 -21.47 -2.24 7.66
C ARG A 306 -22.91 -1.73 7.43
N GLN A 307 -23.87 -2.21 8.21
CA GLN A 307 -25.26 -1.82 8.07
C GLN A 307 -25.52 -0.35 8.41
N ARG A 308 -24.82 0.21 9.40
CA ARG A 308 -24.89 1.63 9.77
C ARG A 308 -24.47 2.52 8.61
N TYR A 309 -23.29 2.29 8.04
CA TYR A 309 -22.80 3.10 6.91
C TYR A 309 -23.65 2.94 5.64
N VAL A 310 -24.22 1.75 5.39
CA VAL A 310 -25.23 1.58 4.34
C VAL A 310 -26.45 2.47 4.62
N GLN A 311 -26.98 2.50 5.84
CA GLN A 311 -28.17 3.30 6.17
C GLN A 311 -27.95 4.81 6.04
N GLU A 312 -26.74 5.30 6.32
CA GLU A 312 -26.41 6.72 6.18
C GLU A 312 -26.50 7.20 4.72
N LEU A 313 -26.18 6.33 3.77
CA LEU A 313 -26.26 6.58 2.33
C LEU A 313 -27.68 6.44 1.75
N LEU A 314 -28.65 5.98 2.54
CA LEU A 314 -30.01 5.72 2.08
C LEU A 314 -31.01 6.78 2.56
N PRO A 315 -32.05 7.05 1.76
CA PRO A 315 -33.14 7.89 2.24
C PRO A 315 -33.85 7.20 3.40
N PRO A 316 -34.21 7.93 4.48
CA PRO A 316 -34.96 7.38 5.58
C PRO A 316 -36.28 6.75 5.09
N PRO A 317 -36.72 5.63 5.70
CA PRO A 317 -37.96 4.98 5.29
C PRO A 317 -39.13 5.97 5.41
N ASN A 318 -39.96 6.04 4.37
CA ASN A 318 -41.13 6.93 4.28
C ASN A 318 -40.79 8.43 4.22
N SER A 319 -39.55 8.80 3.93
CA SER A 319 -39.19 10.19 3.58
C SER A 319 -39.40 10.45 2.09
N SER A 320 -39.60 11.73 1.73
CA SER A 320 -39.55 12.20 0.34
C SER A 320 -38.13 12.54 -0.12
N THR A 321 -37.12 12.19 0.69
CA THR A 321 -35.71 12.45 0.40
C THR A 321 -35.25 11.53 -0.72
N SER A 322 -34.57 12.08 -1.72
CA SER A 322 -33.94 11.29 -2.79
C SER A 322 -32.66 10.60 -2.30
N PHE A 323 -32.13 9.64 -3.05
CA PHE A 323 -30.83 9.04 -2.76
C PHE A 323 -29.71 10.08 -2.88
N VAL A 324 -29.79 10.97 -3.88
CA VAL A 324 -28.82 12.07 -4.05
C VAL A 324 -28.76 12.93 -2.79
N GLN A 325 -29.91 13.38 -2.28
CA GLN A 325 -29.98 14.17 -1.04
C GLN A 325 -29.50 13.39 0.19
N ALA A 326 -29.67 12.07 0.21
CA ALA A 326 -29.14 11.24 1.29
C ALA A 326 -27.62 11.14 1.26
N MET A 327 -27.04 10.96 0.07
CA MET A 327 -25.60 10.93 -0.15
C MET A 327 -24.93 12.30 0.10
N GLU A 328 -25.55 13.40 -0.33
CA GLU A 328 -25.09 14.76 -0.02
C GLU A 328 -25.06 15.01 1.50
N ARG A 329 -26.12 14.62 2.21
CA ARG A 329 -26.14 14.68 3.69
C ARG A 329 -25.08 13.79 4.32
N ALA A 330 -24.83 12.59 3.78
CA ALA A 330 -23.78 11.72 4.28
C ALA A 330 -22.38 12.35 4.06
N GLN A 331 -22.17 13.03 2.94
CA GLN A 331 -20.94 13.78 2.65
C GLN A 331 -20.72 14.95 3.63
N GLU A 332 -21.79 15.64 4.05
CA GLU A 332 -21.71 16.69 5.07
C GLU A 332 -21.37 16.13 6.46
N LEU A 333 -21.95 14.97 6.82
CA LEU A 333 -21.71 14.32 8.11
C LEU A 333 -20.33 13.66 8.20
N HIS A 334 -19.80 13.20 7.07
CA HIS A 334 -18.49 12.57 6.95
C HIS A 334 -17.64 13.34 5.94
N PRO A 335 -16.99 14.44 6.37
CA PRO A 335 -16.13 15.21 5.49
C PRO A 335 -14.96 14.35 4.98
N TYR A 336 -14.68 14.45 3.67
CA TYR A 336 -13.60 13.69 3.04
C TYR A 336 -12.23 13.91 3.69
N GLU A 337 -11.92 15.14 4.11
CA GLU A 337 -10.66 15.48 4.79
C GLU A 337 -10.48 14.69 6.09
N ALA A 338 -11.54 14.54 6.89
CA ALA A 338 -11.48 13.80 8.14
C ALA A 338 -11.24 12.30 7.90
N PHE A 339 -11.90 11.74 6.88
CA PHE A 339 -11.66 10.36 6.43
C PHE A 339 -10.24 10.15 5.93
N GLU A 340 -9.74 11.07 5.11
CA GLU A 340 -8.39 10.99 4.55
C GLU A 340 -7.33 11.03 5.66
N ASN A 341 -7.46 11.97 6.61
CA ASN A 341 -6.58 12.08 7.77
C ASN A 341 -6.65 10.82 8.65
N SER A 342 -7.84 10.25 8.86
CA SER A 342 -8.00 9.01 9.64
C SER A 342 -7.34 7.82 8.94
N THR A 343 -7.43 7.76 7.61
CA THR A 343 -6.77 6.73 6.81
C THR A 343 -5.25 6.87 6.89
N ILE A 344 -4.71 8.08 6.71
CA ILE A 344 -3.27 8.34 6.79
C ILE A 344 -2.75 7.99 8.19
N ALA A 345 -3.41 8.45 9.25
CA ALA A 345 -3.02 8.15 10.63
C ALA A 345 -3.03 6.64 10.91
N PHE A 346 -3.97 5.89 10.32
CA PHE A 346 -3.97 4.43 10.43
C PHE A 346 -2.79 3.80 9.68
N LEU A 347 -2.41 4.31 8.50
CA LEU A 347 -1.25 3.82 7.75
C LEU A 347 0.07 4.14 8.47
N GLU A 348 0.19 5.31 9.09
CA GLU A 348 1.31 5.69 9.97
C GLU A 348 1.39 4.75 11.17
N TYR A 349 0.26 4.49 11.83
CA TYR A 349 0.19 3.51 12.92
C TYR A 349 0.69 2.12 12.48
N LEU A 350 0.29 1.66 11.29
CA LEU A 350 0.77 0.39 10.73
C LEU A 350 2.28 0.41 10.41
N HIS A 351 2.83 1.56 10.07
CA HIS A 351 4.25 1.74 9.79
C HIS A 351 5.08 1.71 11.08
N ASP A 352 4.63 2.44 12.10
CA ASP A 352 5.35 2.66 13.35
C ASP A 352 5.32 1.47 14.30
N GLU A 353 4.26 0.67 14.27
CA GLU A 353 4.15 -0.51 15.13
C GLU A 353 5.11 -1.65 14.75
N LEU A 354 5.62 -1.65 13.52
CA LEU A 354 6.56 -2.67 13.10
C LEU A 354 7.97 -2.36 13.60
N ILE A 355 8.66 -3.41 14.03
CA ILE A 355 10.11 -3.35 14.31
C ILE A 355 10.79 -2.73 13.09
N LYS A 356 11.63 -1.71 13.29
CA LYS A 356 12.32 -1.06 12.15
C LYS A 356 13.24 -2.06 11.42
N PRO A 357 13.47 -1.93 10.10
CA PRO A 357 14.45 -2.76 9.41
C PRO A 357 15.85 -2.63 10.03
N ASP A 358 16.64 -3.70 9.99
CA ASP A 358 17.97 -3.75 10.63
C ASP A 358 18.89 -2.59 10.20
N LEU A 359 18.87 -2.22 8.91
CA LEU A 359 19.68 -1.10 8.41
C LEU A 359 19.25 0.26 8.97
N VAL A 360 17.96 0.44 9.27
CA VAL A 360 17.45 1.67 9.92
C VAL A 360 17.89 1.69 11.38
N GLN A 361 17.81 0.56 12.07
CA GLN A 361 18.28 0.43 13.46
C GLN A 361 19.77 0.75 13.59
N VAL A 362 20.58 0.28 12.64
CA VAL A 362 22.01 0.59 12.55
C VAL A 362 22.25 2.08 12.28
N GLU A 363 21.52 2.68 11.34
CA GLU A 363 21.58 4.13 11.05
C GLU A 363 21.25 4.98 12.28
N GLU A 364 20.25 4.57 13.07
CA GLU A 364 19.82 5.25 14.30
C GLU A 364 20.69 4.95 15.53
N GLY A 365 21.58 3.96 15.43
CA GLY A 365 22.43 3.51 16.53
C GLY A 365 21.69 2.77 17.65
N ARG A 366 20.47 2.25 17.37
CA ARG A 366 19.59 1.59 18.34
C ARG A 366 19.17 0.22 17.80
N VAL A 367 19.77 -0.83 18.35
CA VAL A 367 19.55 -2.19 17.85
C VAL A 367 18.55 -2.93 18.73
N ASN A 368 17.56 -3.51 18.09
CA ASN A 368 16.51 -4.31 18.67
C ASN A 368 16.76 -5.79 18.34
N ILE A 369 16.88 -6.63 19.37
CA ILE A 369 17.04 -8.07 19.23
C ILE A 369 15.76 -8.74 19.74
N HIS A 370 15.01 -9.37 18.85
CA HIS A 370 13.77 -10.11 19.15
C HIS A 370 12.70 -9.28 19.90
N GLY A 371 12.55 -8.00 19.56
CA GLY A 371 11.59 -7.10 20.18
C GLY A 371 12.10 -6.38 21.44
N ASN A 372 13.31 -6.69 21.91
CA ASN A 372 13.96 -5.98 23.01
C ASN A 372 15.03 -5.02 22.49
N GLU A 373 14.79 -3.71 22.68
CA GLU A 373 15.79 -2.67 22.40
C GLU A 373 16.98 -2.82 23.35
N LEU A 374 18.18 -2.96 22.79
CA LEU A 374 19.41 -2.96 23.57
C LEU A 374 19.67 -1.56 24.14
N PRO A 375 20.20 -1.44 25.37
CA PRO A 375 20.68 -0.17 25.88
C PRO A 375 21.59 0.53 24.86
N GLU A 376 21.52 1.86 24.77
CA GLU A 376 22.27 2.64 23.77
C GLU A 376 23.79 2.36 23.82
N SER A 377 24.34 2.10 25.00
CA SER A 377 25.74 1.68 25.19
C SER A 377 26.07 0.37 24.50
N ASP A 378 25.14 -0.58 24.58
CA ASP A 378 25.31 -1.96 24.11
C ASP A 378 25.07 -2.02 22.60
N SER A 379 24.08 -1.27 22.10
CA SER A 379 23.85 -1.05 20.67
C SER A 379 25.09 -0.45 19.99
N ARG A 380 25.67 0.61 20.57
CA ARG A 380 26.88 1.26 20.01
C ARG A 380 28.12 0.38 20.06
N GLU A 381 28.30 -0.37 21.14
CA GLU A 381 29.40 -1.33 21.23
C GLU A 381 29.23 -2.49 20.24
N MET A 382 27.99 -2.92 19.98
CA MET A 382 27.71 -3.92 18.95
C MET A 382 28.03 -3.39 17.55
N ILE A 383 27.59 -2.17 17.22
CA ILE A 383 27.89 -1.51 15.93
C ILE A 383 29.41 -1.36 15.74
N ARG A 384 30.13 -0.92 16.78
CA ARG A 384 31.60 -0.83 16.76
C ARG A 384 32.25 -2.19 16.48
N ARG A 385 31.74 -3.28 17.05
CA ARG A 385 32.24 -4.65 16.80
C ARG A 385 31.95 -5.13 15.38
N MET A 386 30.90 -4.60 14.74
CA MET A 386 30.58 -4.86 13.33
C MET A 386 31.45 -4.05 12.36
N GLY A 387 32.30 -3.14 12.86
CA GLY A 387 33.23 -2.35 12.04
C GLY A 387 32.58 -1.18 11.30
N LEU A 388 31.42 -0.72 11.77
CA LEU A 388 30.68 0.44 11.27
C LEU A 388 30.92 1.70 12.10
#